data_AF-A0A0G4LK42-F1
#
_entry.id   AF-A0A0G4LK42-F1
#
_cell.length_a   1.000
_cell.length_b   1.000
_cell.length_c   1.000
_cell.angle_alpha   90.00
_cell.angle_beta   90.00
_cell.angle_gamma   90.00
#
_symmetry.space_group_name_H-M   'P 1'
#
loop_
_entity.id
_entity.type
_entity.pdbx_description
1 polymer ?
#
loop_
_entity_poly.entity_id
_entity_poly.type
_entity_poly.pdbx_seq_one_letter_code
_entity_poly.pdbx_strand_id
1 'polypeptide(L)'
;MLTRLVLQTAVRTLSIVKPTRDLRTRLTTAAAGMSDAETRDLNHFIDLLEHCLALNPEKRIKPLDALKHPFFTARLPPAKR
;
A
#
# COMPACT_ATOMS: atom_id res chain seq x y z
N MET A 1 18.04 26.98 -14.76
CA MET A 1 16.56 26.98 -14.76
C MET A 1 16.05 25.61 -14.30
N LEU A 2 16.42 25.15 -13.09
CA LEU A 2 16.05 23.79 -12.65
C LEU A 2 16.08 23.63 -11.12
N THR A 3 15.54 24.60 -10.40
CA THR A 3 15.29 24.47 -8.97
C THR A 3 13.81 24.72 -8.74
N ARG A 4 13.18 23.84 -7.96
CA ARG A 4 11.81 23.92 -7.41
C ARG A 4 10.79 22.95 -8.02
N LEU A 5 11.12 21.65 -8.06
CA LEU A 5 10.10 20.64 -7.81
C LEU A 5 9.92 20.57 -6.28
N VAL A 6 9.19 21.54 -5.73
CA VAL A 6 8.74 21.46 -4.34
C VAL A 6 7.79 20.28 -4.27
N LEU A 7 8.21 19.21 -3.60
CA LEU A 7 7.28 18.24 -3.04
C LEU A 7 6.37 19.03 -2.09
N GLN A 8 5.20 19.42 -2.56
CA GLN A 8 4.20 20.04 -1.72
C GLN A 8 3.76 19.00 -0.69
N THR A 9 4.29 19.10 0.53
CA THR A 9 3.84 18.32 1.67
C THR A 9 2.45 18.84 2.05
N ALA A 10 1.42 18.29 1.41
CA ALA A 10 0.04 18.61 1.74
C ALA A 10 -0.30 18.02 3.12
N VAL A 11 -0.11 18.81 4.17
CA VAL A 11 -0.56 18.49 5.53
C VAL A 11 -2.08 18.61 5.55
N ARG A 12 -2.78 17.47 5.42
CA ARG A 12 -4.23 17.39 5.58
C ARG A 12 -4.54 16.88 6.97
N THR A 13 -5.25 17.68 7.76
CA THR A 13 -5.79 17.27 9.05
C THR A 13 -6.86 16.21 8.80
N LEU A 14 -6.53 14.94 9.03
CA LEU A 14 -7.49 13.84 8.91
C LEU A 14 -8.26 13.74 10.23
N SER A 15 -9.59 13.85 10.19
CA SER A 15 -10.43 13.54 11.34
C SER A 15 -10.27 12.06 11.68
N ILE A 16 -9.76 11.76 12.88
CA ILE A 16 -9.63 10.39 13.38
C ILE A 16 -11.03 9.90 13.78
N VAL A 17 -11.79 9.47 12.77
CA VAL A 17 -12.98 8.66 12.98
C VAL A 17 -12.48 7.24 13.17
N LYS A 18 -12.80 6.58 14.29
CA LYS A 18 -12.55 5.14 14.47
C LYS A 18 -13.03 4.43 13.19
N PRO A 19 -12.14 3.86 12.36
CA PRO A 19 -12.58 3.22 11.13
C PRO A 19 -13.50 2.08 11.54
N THR A 20 -14.80 2.20 11.29
CA THR A 20 -15.80 1.22 11.70
C THR A 20 -15.63 -0.12 10.97
N ARG A 21 -14.74 -0.18 9.98
CA ARG A 21 -14.20 -1.38 9.35
C ARG A 21 -12.72 -1.20 9.05
N ASP A 22 -11.92 -2.15 9.51
CA ASP A 22 -10.50 -2.27 9.16
C ASP A 22 -10.33 -2.58 7.67
N LEU A 23 -9.18 -2.18 7.13
CA LEU A 23 -8.87 -2.30 5.69
C LEU A 23 -8.98 -3.75 5.21
N ARG A 24 -8.53 -4.70 6.04
CA ARG A 24 -8.57 -6.13 5.79
C ARG A 24 -10.01 -6.61 5.59
N THR A 25 -10.92 -6.33 6.52
CA THR A 25 -12.34 -6.70 6.41
C THR A 25 -12.98 -6.16 5.13
N ARG A 26 -12.68 -4.91 4.74
CA ARG A 26 -13.20 -4.32 3.49
C ARG A 26 -12.68 -5.05 2.25
N LEU A 27 -11.38 -5.33 2.19
CA LEU A 27 -10.76 -5.98 1.04
C LEU A 27 -11.12 -7.46 0.93
N THR A 28 -11.19 -8.20 2.04
CA THR A 28 -11.63 -9.60 2.05
C THR A 28 -13.10 -9.73 1.65
N THR A 29 -13.97 -8.81 2.07
CA THR A 29 -15.38 -8.81 1.61
C THR A 29 -15.48 -8.54 0.11
N ALA A 30 -14.67 -7.62 -0.43
CA ALA A 30 -14.67 -7.29 -1.85
C ALA A 30 -14.07 -8.42 -2.72
N ALA A 31 -13.18 -9.22 -2.14
CA ALA A 31 -12.52 -10.34 -2.81
C ALA A 31 -13.26 -11.68 -2.65
N ALA A 32 -14.51 -11.67 -2.16
CA ALA A 32 -15.30 -12.89 -2.01
C ALA A 32 -15.44 -13.61 -3.37
N GLY A 33 -14.92 -14.84 -3.46
CA GLY A 33 -14.94 -15.65 -4.69
C GLY A 33 -13.61 -15.76 -5.44
N MET A 34 -12.52 -15.18 -4.91
CA MET A 34 -11.17 -15.35 -5.46
C MET A 34 -10.58 -16.74 -5.15
N SER A 35 -9.67 -17.21 -6.01
CA SER A 35 -8.91 -18.44 -5.81
C SER A 35 -7.89 -18.31 -4.66
N ASP A 36 -7.36 -19.44 -4.17
CA ASP A 36 -6.34 -19.44 -3.10
C ASP A 36 -5.07 -18.67 -3.49
N ALA A 37 -4.69 -18.71 -4.77
CA ALA A 37 -3.54 -17.98 -5.28
C ALA A 37 -3.78 -16.46 -5.24
N GLU A 38 -4.94 -16.01 -5.72
CA GLU A 38 -5.35 -14.61 -5.68
C GLU A 38 -5.54 -14.09 -4.25
N THR A 39 -5.99 -14.96 -3.34
CA THR A 39 -6.10 -14.63 -1.90
C THR A 39 -4.74 -14.35 -1.28
N ARG A 40 -3.68 -15.06 -1.69
CA ARG A 40 -2.30 -14.77 -1.25
C ARG A 40 -1.82 -13.42 -1.76
N ASP A 41 -2.07 -13.12 -3.03
CA ASP A 41 -1.74 -11.82 -3.62
C ASP A 41 -2.51 -10.67 -2.96
N LEU A 42 -3.79 -10.91 -2.63
CA LEU A 42 -4.61 -9.97 -1.87
C LEU A 42 -4.03 -9.71 -0.48
N ASN A 43 -3.53 -10.74 0.22
CA ASN A 43 -2.87 -10.54 1.51
C ASN A 43 -1.61 -9.67 1.38
N HIS A 44 -0.78 -9.90 0.36
CA HIS A 44 0.36 -9.00 0.09
C HIS A 44 -0.09 -7.58 -0.29
N PHE A 45 -1.22 -7.43 -0.95
CA PHE A 45 -1.78 -6.13 -1.28
C PHE A 45 -2.28 -5.39 -0.05
N ILE A 46 -2.96 -6.09 0.87
CA ILE A 46 -3.43 -5.55 2.15
C ILE A 46 -2.24 -5.01 2.95
N ASP A 47 -1.17 -5.79 3.09
CA ASP A 47 0.03 -5.40 3.84
C ASP A 47 0.67 -4.13 3.27
N LEU A 48 0.85 -4.07 1.94
CA LEU A 48 1.38 -2.89 1.26
C LEU A 48 0.52 -1.65 1.56
N LEU A 49 -0.81 -1.78 1.48
CA LEU A 49 -1.72 -0.65 1.71
C LEU A 49 -1.73 -0.20 3.16
N GLU A 50 -1.64 -1.10 4.13
CA GLU A 50 -1.53 -0.72 5.55
C GLU A 50 -0.28 0.13 5.79
N HIS A 51 0.85 -0.25 5.21
CA HIS A 51 2.10 0.50 5.31
C HIS A 51 2.06 1.82 4.53
N CYS A 52 1.38 1.88 3.38
CA CYS A 52 1.21 3.11 2.59
C CYS A 52 0.25 4.11 3.23
N LEU A 53 -0.81 3.61 3.88
CA LEU A 53 -1.86 4.41 4.50
C LEU A 53 -1.59 4.69 5.98
N ALA A 54 -0.39 4.37 6.48
CA ALA A 54 0.02 4.73 7.83
C ALA A 54 -0.19 6.25 8.06
N LEU A 55 -0.92 6.55 9.14
CA LEU A 55 -1.27 7.92 9.53
C LEU A 55 -0.01 8.73 9.88
N ASN A 56 0.92 8.09 10.59
CA ASN A 56 2.19 8.68 10.98
C ASN A 56 3.15 8.71 9.78
N PRO A 57 3.62 9.88 9.33
CA PRO A 57 4.52 9.98 8.19
C PRO A 57 5.85 9.26 8.42
N GLU A 58 6.36 9.26 9.64
CA GLU A 58 7.59 8.55 10.04
C GLU A 58 7.46 7.02 9.93
N LYS A 59 6.24 6.48 10.09
CA LYS A 59 5.96 5.04 9.96
C LYS A 59 5.46 4.66 8.56
N ARG A 60 5.22 5.64 7.68
CA ARG A 60 4.74 5.40 6.33
C ARG A 60 5.88 4.84 5.48
N ILE A 61 5.60 3.79 4.72
CA ILE A 61 6.59 3.20 3.83
C ILE A 61 7.09 4.22 2.80
N LYS A 62 8.39 4.24 2.57
CA LYS A 62 9.00 5.08 1.54
C LYS A 62 8.75 4.46 0.16
N PRO A 63 8.62 5.26 -0.91
CA PRO A 63 8.35 4.74 -2.25
C PRO A 63 9.36 3.67 -2.71
N LEU A 64 10.65 3.87 -2.41
CA LEU A 64 11.70 2.91 -2.74
C LEU A 64 11.55 1.56 -2.01
N ASP A 65 11.03 1.58 -0.79
CA ASP A 65 10.82 0.37 0.00
C ASP A 65 9.50 -0.30 -0.38
N ALA A 66 8.49 0.48 -0.76
CA ALA A 66 7.24 -0.03 -1.31
C ALA A 66 7.46 -0.84 -2.59
N LEU A 67 8.40 -0.42 -3.46
CA LEU A 67 8.75 -1.16 -4.67
C LEU A 67 9.40 -2.53 -4.40
N LYS A 68 10.03 -2.70 -3.22
CA LYS A 68 10.62 -3.98 -2.80
C LYS A 68 9.61 -4.91 -2.14
N HIS A 69 8.37 -4.47 -1.93
CA HIS A 69 7.35 -5.25 -1.25
C HIS A 69 7.01 -6.53 -2.05
N PRO A 70 6.74 -7.67 -1.37
CA PRO A 70 6.36 -8.95 -2.00
C PRO A 70 5.27 -8.83 -3.07
N PHE A 71 4.34 -7.88 -2.90
CA PHE A 71 3.28 -7.59 -3.87
C PHE A 71 3.81 -7.28 -5.29
N PHE A 72 4.93 -6.55 -5.40
CA PHE A 72 5.54 -6.24 -6.69
C PHE A 72 6.56 -7.29 -7.10
N THR A 73 7.36 -7.80 -6.16
CA THR A 73 8.43 -8.76 -6.48
C THR A 73 7.89 -10.12 -6.88
N ALA A 74 6.76 -10.57 -6.32
CA ALA A 74 6.12 -11.83 -6.69
C ALA A 74 5.48 -11.80 -8.09
N ARG A 75 5.12 -10.60 -8.57
CA ARG A 75 4.51 -10.41 -9.89
C ARG A 75 5.51 -10.05 -10.99
N LEU A 76 6.74 -9.66 -10.62
CA LEU A 76 7.78 -9.34 -11.57
C LEU A 76 8.40 -10.65 -12.11
N PRO A 77 8.34 -10.91 -13.43
CA PRO A 77 9.15 -11.96 -14.02
C PRO A 77 10.63 -11.63 -13.78
N PRO A 78 11.52 -12.64 -13.63
CA PRO A 78 12.94 -12.40 -13.45
C PRO A 78 13.45 -11.55 -14.61
N ALA A 79 14.10 -10.43 -14.28
CA ALA A 79 14.69 -9.55 -15.28
C ALA A 79 15.66 -10.37 -16.14
N LYS A 80 15.33 -10.53 -17.43
CA LYS A 80 16.25 -11.14 -18.40
C LYS A 80 17.47 -10.21 -18.50
N ARG A 81 18.59 -10.67 -17.94
CA ARG A 81 19.93 -10.11 -18.14
C ARG A 81 20.47 -10.54 -19.50
#